data_AF-A0A357JI30-F1
#
_entry.id   AF-A0A357JI30-F1
#
_cell.length_a   1.000
_cell.length_b   1.000
_cell.length_c   1.000
_cell.angle_alpha   90.00
_cell.angle_beta   90.00
_cell.angle_gamma   90.00
#
_symmetry.space_group_name_H-M   'P 1'
#
loop_
_entity.id
_entity.type
_entity.pdbx_description
1 polymer ?
#
loop_
_entity_poly.entity_id
_entity_poly.type
_entity_poly.pdbx_seq_one_letter_code
_entity_poly.pdbx_strand_id
1 'polypeptide(L)'
;GAGYLSQFFENFVEGIHNETTKNMFTFLSSKFFWMISLSTIIAILLSFTKAKNYEGAGASKYGSVFIYILVASIGMKMDLTLILDNVGLIGIGVVWMTIHAVLLIIVAKLIKAPYLFLAVGSQANVGGAASAPIVAAAFHPSLATVGVLLAVFGYAVGTIGAIVCTILMQIVAQ
;
A
#
# COMPACT_ATOMS: atom_id res chain seq x y z
N GLY A 1 5.83 16.73 10.97
CA GLY A 1 6.35 16.36 9.64
C GLY A 1 5.23 15.97 8.71
N ALA A 2 4.78 14.71 8.73
CA ALA A 2 3.83 14.17 7.75
C ALA A 2 2.50 14.93 7.63
N GLY A 3 1.90 15.38 8.75
CA GLY A 3 0.64 16.14 8.72
C GLY A 3 0.77 17.52 8.06
N TYR A 4 1.91 18.20 8.27
CA TYR A 4 2.17 19.48 7.62
C TYR A 4 2.36 19.30 6.11
N LEU A 5 3.09 18.25 5.69
CA LEU A 5 3.25 17.96 4.27
C LEU A 5 1.93 17.53 3.63
N SER A 6 1.15 16.65 4.27
CA SER A 6 -0.13 16.24 3.71
C SER A 6 -1.06 17.43 3.52
N GLN A 7 -1.13 18.34 4.51
CA GLN A 7 -1.95 19.55 4.41
C GLN A 7 -1.42 20.55 3.38
N PHE A 8 -0.10 20.70 3.27
CA PHE A 8 0.51 21.52 2.21
C PHE A 8 0.16 20.98 0.81
N PHE A 9 0.29 19.66 0.63
CA PHE A 9 -0.02 19.00 -0.64
C PHE A 9 -1.53 18.92 -0.90
N GLU A 10 -2.36 18.90 0.14
CA GLU A 10 -3.81 19.03 0.03
C GLU A 10 -4.18 20.39 -0.57
N ASN A 11 -3.68 21.49 -0.01
CA ASN A 11 -3.88 22.83 -0.56
C ASN A 11 -3.36 22.95 -2.01
N PHE A 12 -2.23 22.29 -2.32
CA PHE A 12 -1.69 22.25 -3.68
C PHE A 12 -2.61 21.48 -4.65
N VAL A 13 -3.10 20.31 -4.23
CA VAL A 13 -4.01 19.47 -5.03
C VAL A 13 -5.36 20.16 -5.23
N GLU A 14 -5.86 20.87 -4.23
CA GLU A 14 -7.09 21.68 -4.32
C GLU A 14 -6.95 22.85 -5.31
N GLY A 15 -5.75 23.40 -5.46
CA GLY A 15 -5.45 24.44 -6.45
C GLY A 15 -5.43 23.95 -7.91
N ILE A 16 -5.54 22.64 -8.17
CA ILE A 16 -5.56 22.08 -9.52
C ILE A 16 -6.98 22.19 -10.09
N HIS A 17 -7.15 23.06 -11.10
CA HIS A 17 -8.45 23.29 -11.76
C HIS A 17 -8.98 22.10 -12.58
N ASN A 18 -8.09 21.23 -13.09
CA ASN A 18 -8.51 20.06 -13.86
C ASN A 18 -8.79 18.88 -12.91
N GLU A 19 -10.05 18.44 -12.86
CA GLU A 19 -10.50 17.33 -12.00
C GLU A 19 -9.74 16.02 -12.23
N THR A 20 -9.32 15.73 -13.47
CA THR A 20 -8.56 14.51 -13.77
C THR A 20 -7.18 14.58 -13.13
N THR A 21 -6.47 15.69 -13.35
CA THR A 21 -5.15 15.94 -12.77
C THR A 21 -5.23 15.99 -11.25
N LYS A 22 -6.26 16.63 -10.69
CA LYS A 22 -6.51 16.70 -9.25
C LYS A 22 -6.63 15.30 -8.65
N ASN A 23 -7.50 14.47 -9.22
CA ASN A 23 -7.72 13.10 -8.76
C ASN A 23 -6.43 12.27 -8.83
N MET A 24 -5.61 12.45 -9.88
CA MET A 24 -4.32 11.75 -10.00
C MET A 24 -3.34 12.08 -8.89
N PHE A 25 -3.37 13.30 -8.35
CA PHE A 25 -2.45 13.74 -7.29
C PHE A 25 -3.01 13.62 -5.87
N THR A 26 -4.25 13.13 -5.68
CA THR A 26 -4.86 12.92 -4.35
C THR A 26 -4.04 12.06 -3.40
N PHE A 27 -3.19 11.17 -3.91
CA PHE A 27 -2.30 10.38 -3.06
C PHE A 27 -1.29 11.24 -2.28
N LEU A 28 -0.93 12.43 -2.80
CA LEU A 28 -0.05 13.38 -2.10
C LEU A 28 -0.73 14.04 -0.89
N SER A 29 -2.06 14.09 -0.88
CA SER A 29 -2.84 14.55 0.29
C SER A 29 -2.88 13.50 1.41
N SER A 30 -2.41 12.28 1.17
CA SER A 30 -2.42 11.21 2.17
C SER A 30 -1.37 11.44 3.26
N LYS A 31 -1.84 11.62 4.50
CA LYS A 31 -0.98 11.62 5.70
C LYS A 31 -0.18 10.32 5.84
N PHE A 32 -0.77 9.19 5.45
CA PHE A 32 -0.11 7.90 5.49
C PHE A 32 1.08 7.84 4.50
N PHE A 33 0.89 8.31 3.26
CA PHE A 33 1.96 8.41 2.26
C PHE A 33 3.16 9.18 2.81
N TRP A 34 2.95 10.38 3.34
CA TRP A 34 4.04 11.21 3.86
C TRP A 34 4.67 10.67 5.14
N MET A 35 3.91 9.97 5.98
CA MET A 35 4.46 9.32 7.16
C MET A 35 5.48 8.27 6.78
N ILE A 36 5.16 7.39 5.81
CA ILE A 36 6.06 6.35 5.34
C ILE A 36 7.25 6.94 4.57
N SER A 37 6.98 7.85 3.63
CA SER A 37 8.03 8.48 2.81
C SER A 37 9.07 9.18 3.68
N LEU A 38 8.62 10.02 4.63
CA LEU A 38 9.54 10.75 5.51
C LEU A 38 10.28 9.81 6.47
N SER A 39 9.59 8.83 7.06
CA SER A 39 10.22 7.83 7.94
C SER A 39 11.32 7.06 7.21
N THR A 40 11.07 6.70 5.95
CA THR A 40 12.03 5.98 5.10
C THR A 40 13.24 6.85 4.76
N ILE A 41 13.01 8.10 4.35
CA ILE A 41 14.11 9.04 4.05
C ILE A 41 15.01 9.22 5.28
N ILE A 42 14.42 9.44 6.45
CA ILE A 42 15.17 9.56 7.71
C ILE A 42 15.92 8.27 8.02
N ALA A 43 15.28 7.10 7.88
CA ALA A 43 15.91 5.80 8.13
C ALA A 43 17.11 5.56 7.20
N ILE A 44 16.98 5.89 5.90
CA ILE A 44 18.08 5.81 4.93
C ILE A 44 19.21 6.74 5.32
N LEU A 45 18.93 8.00 5.65
CA LEU A 45 19.96 8.96 6.08
C LEU A 45 20.68 8.46 7.35
N LEU A 46 19.95 7.94 8.33
CA LEU A 46 20.52 7.37 9.55
C LEU A 46 21.31 6.08 9.30
N SER A 47 20.99 5.32 8.26
CA SER A 47 21.72 4.09 7.90
C SER A 47 23.19 4.34 7.51
N PHE A 48 23.52 5.54 7.05
CA PHE A 48 24.90 5.98 6.78
C PHE A 48 25.67 6.39 8.05
N THR A 49 24.99 6.47 9.21
CA THR A 49 25.59 6.86 10.48
C THR A 49 25.79 5.64 11.40
N LYS A 50 26.36 5.87 12.60
CA LYS A 50 26.48 4.83 13.63
C LYS A 50 25.13 4.27 14.10
N ALA A 51 24.02 4.96 13.80
CA ALA A 51 22.67 4.51 14.14
C ALA A 51 22.29 3.17 13.47
N LYS A 52 22.95 2.74 12.38
CA LYS A 52 22.73 1.41 11.80
C LYS A 52 23.01 0.26 12.78
N ASN A 53 23.85 0.48 13.80
CA ASN A 53 24.17 -0.54 14.80
C ASN A 53 22.96 -0.89 15.69
N TYR A 54 21.94 -0.03 15.76
CA TYR A 54 20.69 -0.34 16.47
C TYR A 54 19.89 -1.48 15.80
N GLU A 55 20.13 -1.74 14.52
CA GLU A 55 19.56 -2.93 13.86
C GLU A 55 20.10 -4.22 14.48
N GLY A 56 21.42 -4.28 14.73
CA GLY A 56 22.05 -5.38 15.45
C GLY A 56 21.65 -5.48 16.92
N ALA A 57 21.20 -4.36 17.52
CA ALA A 57 20.63 -4.32 18.87
C ALA A 57 19.14 -4.73 18.92
N GLY A 58 18.51 -5.00 17.77
CA GLY A 58 17.14 -5.54 17.69
C GLY A 58 16.04 -4.55 17.31
N ALA A 59 16.36 -3.40 16.68
CA ALA A 59 15.36 -2.41 16.24
C ALA A 59 14.22 -3.04 15.39
N SER A 60 14.54 -3.89 14.41
CA SER A 60 13.54 -4.63 13.62
C SER A 60 12.63 -5.53 14.44
N LYS A 61 13.11 -6.10 15.55
CA LYS A 61 12.29 -6.94 16.44
C LYS A 61 11.20 -6.12 17.12
N TYR A 62 11.55 -4.94 17.66
CA TYR A 62 10.57 -4.02 18.23
C TYR A 62 9.59 -3.50 17.17
N GLY A 63 10.10 -3.13 15.99
CA GLY A 63 9.26 -2.71 14.86
C GLY A 63 8.19 -3.74 14.51
N SER A 64 8.55 -5.02 14.45
CA SER A 64 7.61 -6.12 14.14
C SER A 64 6.44 -6.22 15.14
N VAL A 65 6.67 -5.98 16.43
CA VAL A 65 5.62 -5.99 17.45
C VAL A 65 4.59 -4.88 17.19
N PHE A 66 5.06 -3.67 16.84
CA PHE A 66 4.17 -2.56 16.52
C PHE A 66 3.36 -2.82 15.24
N ILE A 67 3.91 -3.53 14.25
CA ILE A 67 3.14 -3.94 13.07
C ILE A 67 2.01 -4.89 13.47
N TYR A 68 2.22 -5.86 14.38
CA TYR A 68 1.13 -6.71 14.85
C TYR A 68 0.05 -5.94 15.61
N ILE A 69 0.43 -4.96 16.44
CA ILE A 69 -0.53 -4.07 17.11
C ILE A 69 -1.34 -3.26 16.08
N LEU A 70 -0.69 -2.75 15.03
CA LEU A 70 -1.36 -2.03 13.94
C LEU A 70 -2.40 -2.92 13.26
N VAL A 71 -2.04 -4.15 12.89
CA VAL A 71 -2.95 -5.09 12.21
C VAL A 71 -4.13 -5.46 13.10
N ALA A 72 -3.89 -5.76 14.38
CA ALA A 72 -4.95 -6.02 15.34
C ALA A 72 -5.91 -4.82 15.44
N SER A 73 -5.36 -3.60 15.48
CA SER A 73 -6.14 -2.37 15.55
C SER A 73 -6.99 -2.11 14.30
N ILE A 74 -6.49 -2.45 13.11
CA ILE A 74 -7.25 -2.37 11.85
C ILE A 74 -8.38 -3.42 11.86
N GLY A 75 -8.07 -4.66 12.25
CA GLY A 75 -9.05 -5.74 12.33
C GLY A 75 -10.20 -5.44 13.30
N MET A 76 -9.91 -4.84 14.45
CA MET A 76 -10.95 -4.45 15.43
C MET A 76 -11.91 -3.36 14.93
N LYS A 77 -11.53 -2.58 13.91
CA LYS A 77 -12.39 -1.55 13.31
C LYS A 77 -13.27 -2.10 12.19
N MET A 78 -13.09 -3.36 11.79
CA MET A 78 -13.83 -3.97 10.70
C MET A 78 -15.17 -4.53 11.20
N ASP A 79 -16.27 -4.09 10.60
CA ASP A 79 -17.59 -4.68 10.79
C ASP A 79 -17.88 -5.69 9.69
N LEU A 80 -17.86 -6.97 10.03
CA LEU A 80 -18.09 -8.08 9.09
C LEU A 80 -19.56 -8.27 8.73
N THR A 81 -20.49 -7.68 9.49
CA THR A 81 -21.93 -7.84 9.24
C THR A 81 -22.36 -7.14 7.96
N LEU A 82 -21.68 -6.04 7.59
CA LEU A 82 -21.89 -5.28 6.35
C LEU A 82 -21.70 -6.10 5.06
N ILE A 83 -20.94 -7.19 5.14
CA ILE A 83 -20.70 -8.10 4.01
C ILE A 83 -21.98 -8.90 3.67
N LEU A 84 -22.80 -9.20 4.68
CA LEU A 84 -24.06 -9.95 4.50
C LEU A 84 -25.15 -9.08 3.86
N ASP A 85 -25.10 -7.76 4.10
CA ASP A 85 -26.05 -6.82 3.50
C ASP A 85 -25.78 -6.61 1.99
N ASN A 86 -24.54 -6.89 1.54
CA ASN A 86 -24.10 -6.62 0.18
C ASN A 86 -23.40 -7.83 -0.45
N VAL A 87 -24.05 -9.00 -0.40
CA VAL A 87 -23.50 -10.27 -0.94
C VAL A 87 -23.06 -10.15 -2.41
N GLY A 88 -23.72 -9.29 -3.20
CA GLY A 88 -23.32 -9.00 -4.58
C GLY A 88 -21.88 -8.49 -4.72
N LEU A 89 -21.39 -7.70 -3.75
CA LEU A 89 -20.02 -7.20 -3.74
C LEU A 89 -19.00 -8.32 -3.51
N ILE A 90 -19.38 -9.38 -2.78
CA ILE A 90 -18.53 -10.57 -2.60
C ILE A 90 -18.30 -11.24 -3.94
N GLY A 91 -19.35 -11.41 -4.75
CA GLY A 91 -19.25 -12.02 -6.09
C GLY A 91 -18.28 -11.24 -6.99
N ILE A 92 -18.39 -9.92 -7.00
CA ILE A 92 -17.46 -9.03 -7.73
C ILE A 92 -16.04 -9.20 -7.19
N GLY A 93 -15.87 -9.23 -5.87
CA GLY A 93 -14.58 -9.46 -5.21
C GLY A 93 -13.94 -10.80 -5.60
N VAL A 94 -14.72 -11.88 -5.67
CA VAL A 94 -14.24 -13.20 -6.09
C VAL A 94 -13.75 -13.17 -7.54
N VAL A 95 -14.53 -12.58 -8.45
CA VAL A 95 -14.14 -12.45 -9.86
C VAL A 95 -12.84 -11.64 -9.98
N TRP A 96 -12.77 -10.48 -9.31
CA TRP A 96 -11.59 -9.63 -9.32
C TRP A 96 -10.36 -10.36 -8.75
N MET A 97 -10.47 -10.98 -7.58
CA MET A 97 -9.35 -11.70 -6.96
C MET A 97 -8.89 -12.89 -7.79
N THR A 98 -9.80 -13.56 -8.49
CA THR A 98 -9.46 -14.65 -9.41
C THR A 98 -8.63 -14.12 -10.59
N ILE A 99 -9.10 -13.05 -11.24
CA ILE A 99 -8.37 -12.42 -12.36
C ILE A 99 -7.00 -11.94 -11.90
N HIS A 100 -6.94 -11.25 -10.76
CA HIS A 100 -5.70 -10.76 -10.16
C HIS A 100 -4.71 -11.88 -9.88
N ALA A 101 -5.14 -12.93 -9.19
CA ALA A 101 -4.28 -14.07 -8.83
C ALA A 101 -3.76 -14.80 -10.08
N VAL A 102 -4.64 -15.08 -11.05
CA VAL A 102 -4.25 -15.75 -12.30
C VAL A 102 -3.24 -14.90 -13.08
N LEU A 103 -3.51 -13.60 -13.23
CA LEU A 103 -2.60 -12.68 -13.93
C LEU A 103 -1.23 -12.64 -13.25
N LEU A 104 -1.19 -12.49 -11.93
CA LEU A 104 0.08 -12.45 -11.21
C LEU A 104 0.86 -13.77 -11.29
N ILE A 105 0.19 -14.92 -11.24
CA ILE A 105 0.84 -16.23 -11.40
C ILE A 105 1.42 -16.38 -12.82
N ILE A 106 0.68 -15.99 -13.85
CA ILE A 106 1.16 -16.01 -15.23
C ILE A 106 2.39 -15.12 -15.37
N VAL A 107 2.31 -13.86 -14.91
CA VAL A 107 3.43 -12.92 -14.99
C VAL A 107 4.64 -13.43 -14.21
N ALA A 108 4.45 -13.94 -13.00
CA ALA A 108 5.53 -14.50 -12.19
C ALA A 108 6.22 -15.68 -12.89
N LYS A 109 5.46 -16.52 -13.60
CA LYS A 109 6.02 -17.63 -14.39
C LYS A 109 6.81 -17.14 -15.61
N LEU A 110 6.30 -16.13 -16.33
CA LEU A 110 6.96 -15.55 -17.50
C LEU A 110 8.32 -14.93 -17.15
N ILE A 111 8.38 -14.15 -16.06
CA ILE A 111 9.61 -13.49 -15.62
C ILE A 111 10.48 -14.34 -14.70
N LYS A 112 10.03 -15.57 -14.40
CA LYS A 112 10.68 -16.49 -13.44
C LYS A 112 10.93 -15.83 -12.07
N ALA A 113 9.93 -15.11 -11.57
CA ALA A 113 10.04 -14.39 -10.30
C ALA A 113 10.09 -15.36 -9.09
N PRO A 114 10.90 -15.07 -8.07
CA PRO A 114 10.84 -15.77 -6.80
C PRO A 114 9.50 -15.52 -6.09
N TYR A 115 9.07 -16.51 -5.30
CA TYR A 115 7.79 -16.47 -4.57
C TYR A 115 7.65 -15.25 -3.65
N LEU A 116 8.76 -14.77 -3.07
CA LEU A 116 8.80 -13.55 -2.25
C LEU A 116 8.15 -12.35 -2.97
N PHE A 117 8.54 -12.09 -4.22
CA PHE A 117 8.04 -10.92 -4.96
C PHE A 117 6.57 -11.07 -5.33
N LEU A 118 6.14 -12.29 -5.65
CA LEU A 118 4.72 -12.59 -5.90
C LEU A 118 3.87 -12.33 -4.65
N ALA A 119 4.29 -12.88 -3.50
CA ALA A 119 3.55 -12.80 -2.25
C ALA A 119 3.47 -11.37 -1.70
N VAL A 120 4.61 -10.68 -1.60
CA VAL A 120 4.67 -9.30 -1.09
C VAL A 120 4.02 -8.33 -2.08
N GLY A 121 4.25 -8.49 -3.39
CA GLY A 121 3.65 -7.66 -4.43
C GLY A 121 2.13 -7.77 -4.46
N SER A 122 1.58 -9.00 -4.43
CA SER A 122 0.12 -9.17 -4.38
C SER A 122 -0.50 -8.52 -3.13
N GLN A 123 0.16 -8.65 -1.97
CA GLN A 123 -0.34 -8.03 -0.74
C GLN A 123 -0.22 -6.51 -0.77
N ALA A 124 0.82 -5.94 -1.39
CA ALA A 124 0.94 -4.50 -1.58
C ALA A 124 -0.22 -3.91 -2.39
N ASN A 125 -0.75 -4.65 -3.35
CA ASN A 125 -1.88 -4.23 -4.19
C ASN A 125 -3.26 -4.44 -3.54
N VAL A 126 -3.49 -5.56 -2.86
CA VAL A 126 -4.83 -5.93 -2.35
C VAL A 126 -4.96 -5.65 -0.86
N GLY A 127 -3.99 -6.09 -0.05
CA GLY A 127 -4.07 -5.96 1.40
C GLY A 127 -3.35 -4.72 1.96
N GLY A 128 -2.66 -3.97 1.08
CA GLY A 128 -2.10 -2.66 1.33
C GLY A 128 -1.20 -2.59 2.56
N ALA A 129 -1.31 -1.48 3.29
CA ALA A 129 -0.47 -1.17 4.45
C ALA A 129 -0.64 -2.12 5.64
N ALA A 130 -1.75 -2.86 5.70
CA ALA A 130 -2.05 -3.77 6.79
C ALA A 130 -1.28 -5.08 6.65
N SER A 131 -1.34 -5.73 5.49
CA SER A 131 -0.87 -7.11 5.34
C SER A 131 0.41 -7.26 4.52
N ALA A 132 0.76 -6.32 3.63
CA ALA A 132 2.01 -6.39 2.88
C ALA A 132 3.26 -6.43 3.78
N PRO A 133 3.34 -5.62 4.87
CA PRO A 133 4.47 -5.67 5.79
C PRO A 133 4.55 -6.99 6.56
N ILE A 134 3.40 -7.57 6.91
CA ILE A 134 3.31 -8.86 7.62
C ILE A 134 3.85 -9.98 6.75
N VAL A 135 3.38 -10.07 5.50
CA VAL A 135 3.82 -11.10 4.57
C VAL A 135 5.31 -10.93 4.25
N ALA A 136 5.81 -9.70 4.12
CA ALA A 136 7.24 -9.46 3.94
C ALA A 136 8.07 -9.86 5.18
N ALA A 137 7.61 -9.51 6.38
CA ALA A 137 8.27 -9.84 7.64
C ALA A 137 8.36 -11.35 7.90
N ALA A 138 7.40 -12.12 7.39
CA ALA A 138 7.41 -13.58 7.47
C ALA A 138 8.59 -14.21 6.71
N PHE A 139 9.11 -13.54 5.67
CA PHE A 139 10.33 -13.98 4.99
C PHE A 139 11.58 -13.50 5.71
N HIS A 140 11.61 -12.22 6.11
CA HIS A 140 12.66 -11.67 6.96
C HIS A 140 12.15 -10.38 7.63
N PRO A 141 12.34 -10.18 8.95
CA PRO A 141 11.82 -9.00 9.65
C PRO A 141 12.23 -7.66 9.03
N SER A 142 13.45 -7.57 8.48
CA SER A 142 13.94 -6.34 7.83
C SER A 142 13.23 -6.02 6.50
N LEU A 143 12.47 -6.96 5.92
CA LEU A 143 11.68 -6.73 4.70
C LEU A 143 10.33 -6.08 4.98
N ALA A 144 9.91 -5.98 6.25
CA ALA A 144 8.64 -5.34 6.61
C ALA A 144 8.55 -3.92 6.04
N THR A 145 9.63 -3.14 6.14
CA THR A 145 9.73 -1.77 5.60
C THR A 145 9.58 -1.72 4.08
N VAL A 146 10.16 -2.70 3.37
CA VAL A 146 10.00 -2.86 1.92
C VAL A 146 8.53 -3.15 1.58
N GLY A 147 7.87 -4.02 2.33
CA GLY A 147 6.43 -4.29 2.18
C GLY A 147 5.56 -3.04 2.39
N VAL A 148 5.87 -2.21 3.40
CA VAL A 148 5.17 -0.94 3.64
C VAL A 148 5.36 0.02 2.46
N LEU A 149 6.58 0.17 1.95
CA LEU A 149 6.87 1.04 0.81
C LEU A 149 6.18 0.58 -0.47
N LEU A 150 6.21 -0.72 -0.74
CA LEU A 150 5.50 -1.31 -1.87
C LEU A 150 4.00 -1.06 -1.79
N ALA A 151 3.40 -1.16 -0.59
CA ALA A 151 1.98 -0.85 -0.40
C ALA A 151 1.65 0.62 -0.67
N VAL A 152 2.49 1.56 -0.21
CA VAL A 152 2.30 2.99 -0.47
C VAL A 152 2.46 3.31 -1.95
N PHE A 153 3.44 2.70 -2.61
CA PHE A 153 3.63 2.84 -4.06
C PHE A 153 2.46 2.24 -4.85
N GLY A 154 2.00 1.05 -4.44
CA GLY A 154 0.83 0.39 -5.01
C GLY A 154 -0.43 1.25 -4.90
N TYR A 155 -0.61 1.97 -3.79
CA TYR A 155 -1.71 2.92 -3.63
C TYR A 155 -1.62 4.10 -4.63
N ALA A 156 -0.43 4.69 -4.81
CA ALA A 156 -0.24 5.79 -5.76
C ALA A 156 -0.51 5.35 -7.21
N VAL A 157 0.10 4.22 -7.64
CA VAL A 157 -0.12 3.66 -8.97
C VAL A 157 -1.56 3.20 -9.17
N GLY A 158 -2.15 2.57 -8.15
CA GLY A 158 -3.54 2.11 -8.17
C GLY A 158 -4.53 3.25 -8.31
N THR A 159 -4.28 4.40 -7.68
CA THR A 159 -5.12 5.61 -7.81
C THR A 159 -5.14 6.10 -9.26
N ILE A 160 -3.97 6.18 -9.90
CA ILE A 160 -3.86 6.58 -11.31
C ILE A 160 -4.57 5.55 -12.21
N GLY A 161 -4.33 4.26 -11.98
CA GLY A 161 -4.98 3.18 -12.73
C GLY A 161 -6.51 3.20 -12.60
N ALA A 162 -7.03 3.47 -11.41
CA ALA A 162 -8.46 3.59 -11.16
C ALA A 162 -9.08 4.73 -11.98
N ILE A 163 -8.41 5.88 -12.07
CA ILE A 163 -8.87 7.01 -12.88
C ILE A 163 -8.90 6.64 -14.36
N VAL A 164 -7.87 5.96 -14.86
CA VAL A 164 -7.83 5.46 -16.24
C VAL A 164 -9.01 4.51 -16.50
N CYS A 165 -9.27 3.56 -15.60
CA CYS A 165 -10.42 2.68 -15.69
C CYS A 165 -11.76 3.45 -15.70
N THR A 166 -11.91 4.45 -14.84
CA THR A 166 -13.09 5.33 -14.80
C THR A 166 -13.31 6.05 -16.13
N ILE A 167 -12.25 6.61 -16.72
CA ILE A 167 -12.31 7.27 -18.03
C ILE A 167 -12.73 6.27 -19.12
N LEU A 168 -12.14 5.07 -19.14
CA LEU A 168 -12.50 4.04 -20.11
C LEU A 168 -13.96 3.61 -19.98
N MET A 169 -14.47 3.44 -18.76
CA MET A 169 -15.88 3.13 -18.52
C MET A 169 -16.80 4.26 -18.98
N GLN A 170 -16.42 5.52 -18.73
CA GLN A 170 -17.19 6.68 -19.18
C GLN A 170 -17.28 6.75 -20.71
N ILE A 171 -16.20 6.46 -21.43
CA ILE A 171 -16.18 6.43 -22.90
C ILE A 171 -17.10 5.33 -23.45
N VAL A 172 -17.14 4.16 -22.81
CA VAL A 172 -17.96 3.02 -23.25
C VAL A 172 -19.44 3.20 -22.88
N ALA A 173 -19.74 3.96 -21.83
CA ALA A 173 -21.12 4.21 -21.36
C ALA A 173 -21.82 5.37 -22.10
N GLN A 174 -21.11 6.10 -22.97
CA GLN A 174 -21.66 7.11 -23.89
C GLN A 174 -22.13 6.47 -25.19
#